data_AF-A0A7X9CT19-F1
#
_entry.id   AF-A0A7X9CT19-F1
#
_cell.length_a   1.000
_cell.length_b   1.000
_cell.length_c   1.000
_cell.angle_alpha   90.00
_cell.angle_beta   90.00
_cell.angle_gamma   90.00
#
_symmetry.space_group_name_H-M   'P 1'
#
loop_
_entity.id
_entity.type
_entity.pdbx_description
1 polymer ?
#
loop_
_entity_poly.entity_id
_entity_poly.type
_entity_poly.pdbx_seq_one_letter_code
_entity_poly.pdbx_strand_id
1 'polypeptide(L)'
;MVIANKKVLIEKLTGIHSSKKSYYVELKKKISEITRQNLQLEIINQLTKSIGVDMTFKQILENIIPKLQVLISFDILNLYIIEQDKLVNQSTFLVENNNHKHGKALIKYNQ
;
A
#
# COMPACT_ATOMS: atom_id res chain seq x y z
N MET A 1 0.07 -12.12 47.67
CA MET A 1 0.56 -13.07 46.63
C MET A 1 -0.50 -14.09 46.16
N VAL A 2 -1.38 -14.61 47.04
CA VAL A 2 -2.39 -15.64 46.70
C VAL A 2 -3.53 -15.16 45.76
N ILE A 3 -3.89 -13.88 45.82
CA ILE A 3 -5.05 -13.32 45.10
C ILE A 3 -4.80 -13.26 43.57
N ALA A 4 -3.57 -13.01 43.13
CA ALA A 4 -3.21 -12.95 41.71
C ALA A 4 -3.39 -14.32 41.01
N ASN A 5 -3.02 -15.41 41.69
CA ASN A 5 -3.16 -16.77 41.15
C ASN A 5 -4.63 -17.19 41.00
N LYS A 6 -5.50 -16.81 41.93
CA LYS A 6 -6.94 -17.12 41.85
C LYS A 6 -7.60 -16.43 40.65
N LYS A 7 -7.25 -15.16 40.39
CA LYS A 7 -7.79 -14.40 39.24
C LYS A 7 -7.37 -15.02 37.91
N VAL A 8 -6.08 -15.36 37.75
CA VAL A 8 -5.57 -15.99 36.53
C VAL A 8 -6.20 -17.36 36.29
N LEU A 9 -6.43 -18.15 37.34
CA LEU A 9 -7.10 -19.45 37.23
C LEU A 9 -8.55 -19.30 36.78
N ILE A 10 -9.30 -18.35 37.35
CA ILE A 10 -10.66 -18.04 36.92
C ILE A 10 -10.68 -17.57 35.46
N GLU A 11 -9.77 -16.69 35.04
CA GLU A 11 -9.70 -16.21 33.65
C GLU A 11 -9.39 -17.33 32.64
N LYS A 12 -8.63 -18.36 33.04
CA LYS A 12 -8.38 -19.56 32.21
C LYS A 12 -9.60 -20.47 32.15
N LEU A 13 -10.24 -20.75 33.29
CA LEU A 13 -11.42 -21.63 33.37
C LEU A 13 -12.66 -21.04 32.69
N THR A 14 -12.80 -19.72 32.71
CA THR A 14 -13.92 -18.99 32.08
C THR A 14 -13.64 -18.61 30.62
N GLY A 15 -12.46 -18.96 30.07
CA GLY A 15 -12.08 -18.63 28.70
C GLY A 15 -11.81 -17.14 28.43
N ILE A 16 -11.90 -16.27 29.45
CA ILE A 16 -11.63 -14.83 29.33
C ILE A 16 -10.21 -14.58 28.81
N HIS A 17 -9.23 -15.38 29.23
CA HIS A 17 -7.86 -15.26 28.75
C HIS A 17 -7.73 -15.59 27.25
N SER A 18 -8.42 -16.62 26.76
CA SER A 18 -8.46 -16.94 25.32
C SER A 18 -9.21 -15.86 24.54
N SER A 19 -10.30 -15.31 25.08
CA SER A 19 -11.06 -14.23 24.44
C SER A 19 -10.25 -12.94 24.30
N LYS A 20 -9.47 -12.55 25.33
CA LYS A 20 -8.53 -11.41 25.25
C LYS A 20 -7.47 -11.63 24.17
N LYS A 21 -6.90 -12.84 24.09
CA LYS A 21 -5.90 -13.18 23.07
C LYS A 21 -6.52 -13.13 21.66
N SER A 22 -7.71 -13.70 21.46
CA SER A 22 -8.45 -13.64 20.20
C SER A 22 -8.75 -12.19 19.79
N TYR A 23 -9.23 -11.39 20.74
CA TYR A 23 -9.51 -9.97 20.55
C TYR A 23 -8.29 -9.20 20.03
N TYR A 24 -7.11 -9.38 20.62
CA TYR A 24 -5.91 -8.69 20.14
C TYR A 24 -5.47 -9.16 18.73
N VAL A 25 -5.68 -10.43 18.39
CA VAL A 25 -5.39 -10.95 17.04
C VAL A 25 -6.34 -10.32 16.01
N GLU A 26 -7.63 -10.30 16.30
CA GLU A 26 -8.66 -9.69 15.46
C GLU A 26 -8.45 -8.17 15.33
N LEU A 27 -8.10 -7.49 16.42
CA LEU A 27 -7.80 -6.07 16.41
C LEU A 27 -6.58 -5.77 15.53
N LYS A 28 -5.49 -6.53 15.65
CA LYS A 28 -4.31 -6.37 14.78
C LYS A 28 -4.66 -6.59 13.32
N LYS A 29 -5.45 -7.62 13.02
CA LYS A 29 -5.94 -7.87 11.66
C LYS A 29 -6.74 -6.68 11.14
N LYS A 30 -7.68 -6.17 11.93
CA LYS A 30 -8.52 -5.03 11.52
C LYS A 30 -7.72 -3.73 11.34
N ILE A 31 -6.71 -3.49 12.18
CA ILE A 31 -5.77 -2.38 11.99
C ILE A 31 -5.06 -2.54 10.64
N SER A 32 -4.53 -3.72 10.32
CA SER A 32 -3.84 -3.94 9.03
C SER A 32 -4.74 -3.72 7.81
N GLU A 33 -6.00 -4.15 7.89
CA GLU A 33 -7.01 -3.95 6.84
C GLU A 33 -7.32 -2.46 6.65
N ILE A 34 -7.56 -1.73 7.75
CA ILE A 34 -7.81 -0.28 7.72
C ILE A 34 -6.59 0.48 7.21
N THR A 35 -5.38 0.11 7.63
CA THR A 35 -4.15 0.73 7.12
C THR A 35 -4.02 0.56 5.61
N ARG A 36 -4.31 -0.63 5.07
CA ARG A 36 -4.29 -0.87 3.62
C ARG A 36 -5.36 -0.06 2.89
N GLN A 37 -6.57 0.02 3.43
CA GLN A 37 -7.66 0.83 2.86
C GLN A 37 -7.33 2.33 2.87
N ASN A 38 -6.74 2.83 3.95
CA ASN A 38 -6.31 4.23 4.05
C ASN A 38 -5.23 4.56 3.03
N LEU A 39 -4.24 3.68 2.83
CA LEU A 39 -3.21 3.87 1.82
C LEU A 39 -3.80 3.89 0.40
N GLN A 40 -4.75 3.01 0.10
CA GLN A 40 -5.48 3.02 -1.18
C GLN A 40 -6.21 4.36 -1.39
N LEU A 41 -6.92 4.84 -0.37
CA LEU A 41 -7.62 6.12 -0.43
C LEU A 41 -6.66 7.30 -0.61
N GLU A 42 -5.50 7.27 0.05
CA GLU A 42 -4.46 8.28 -0.11
C GLU A 42 -3.95 8.35 -1.55
N ILE A 43 -3.68 7.20 -2.17
CA ILE A 43 -3.27 7.12 -3.58
C ILE A 43 -4.35 7.71 -4.49
N ILE A 44 -5.61 7.33 -4.29
CA ILE A 44 -6.74 7.86 -5.07
C ILE A 44 -6.85 9.38 -4.92
N ASN A 45 -6.80 9.89 -3.69
CA ASN A 45 -6.92 11.33 -3.43
C ASN A 45 -5.77 12.12 -4.09
N GLN A 46 -4.56 11.58 -4.06
CA GLN A 46 -3.42 12.18 -4.76
C GLN A 46 -3.61 12.16 -6.27
N LEU A 47 -4.02 11.03 -6.86
CA LEU A 47 -4.36 10.93 -8.28
C LEU A 47 -5.37 12.00 -8.69
N THR A 48 -6.47 12.13 -7.96
CA THR A 48 -7.52 13.11 -8.23
C THR A 48 -6.99 14.55 -8.16
N LYS A 49 -6.17 14.87 -7.16
CA LYS A 49 -5.53 16.20 -7.06
C LYS A 49 -4.53 16.45 -8.17
N SER A 50 -3.74 15.44 -8.54
CA SER A 50 -2.74 15.52 -9.60
C SER A 50 -3.34 15.68 -11.00
N ILE A 51 -4.54 15.16 -11.23
CA ILE A 51 -5.28 15.33 -12.50
C ILE A 51 -5.91 16.73 -12.58
N GLY A 52 -6.29 17.33 -11.45
CA GLY A 52 -6.95 18.64 -11.38
C GLY A 52 -6.02 19.85 -11.31
N VAL A 53 -4.70 19.66 -11.21
CA VAL A 53 -3.67 20.71 -11.06
C VAL A 53 -2.61 20.47 -12.13
N ASP A 54 -1.99 21.50 -12.71
CA ASP A 54 -1.01 21.47 -13.82
C ASP A 54 0.29 20.64 -13.56
N MET A 55 0.16 19.37 -13.15
CA MET A 55 1.25 18.41 -13.03
C MET A 55 1.37 17.62 -14.33
N THR A 56 2.60 17.48 -14.81
CA THR A 56 2.88 16.64 -15.99
C THR A 56 2.63 15.17 -15.66
N PHE A 57 2.18 14.37 -16.64
CA PHE A 57 1.94 12.93 -16.50
C PHE A 57 3.12 12.19 -15.85
N LYS A 58 4.35 12.61 -16.14
CA LYS A 58 5.57 12.11 -15.51
C LYS A 58 5.57 12.29 -13.98
N GLN A 59 5.27 13.50 -13.51
CA GLN A 59 5.23 13.83 -12.08
C GLN A 59 4.13 13.06 -11.35
N ILE A 60 3.00 12.84 -12.02
CA ILE A 60 1.91 12.00 -11.50
C ILE A 60 2.43 10.58 -11.25
N LEU A 61 3.08 9.97 -12.23
CA LEU A 61 3.60 8.61 -12.10
C LEU A 61 4.73 8.49 -11.08
N GLU A 62 5.69 9.42 -11.06
CA GLU A 62 6.77 9.42 -10.06
C GLU A 62 6.23 9.45 -8.62
N ASN A 63 5.10 10.11 -8.37
CA ASN A 63 4.46 10.15 -7.05
C ASN A 63 3.71 8.86 -6.68
N ILE A 64 3.13 8.16 -7.65
CA ILE A 64 2.21 7.03 -7.38
C ILE A 64 2.93 5.69 -7.36
N ILE A 65 3.92 5.49 -8.23
CA ILE A 65 4.62 4.21 -8.39
C ILE A 65 5.18 3.67 -7.07
N PRO A 66 5.85 4.47 -6.21
CA PRO A 66 6.34 3.98 -4.92
C PRO A 66 5.22 3.53 -3.99
N LYS A 67 4.07 4.20 -4.02
CA LYS A 67 2.91 3.84 -3.18
C LYS A 67 2.21 2.58 -3.68
N LEU A 68 2.19 2.40 -5.00
CA LEU A 68 1.64 1.20 -5.62
C LEU A 68 2.45 -0.05 -5.26
N GLN A 69 3.78 0.06 -5.16
CA GLN A 69 4.67 -1.04 -4.74
C GLN A 69 4.38 -1.54 -3.31
N VAL A 70 3.90 -0.66 -2.43
CA VAL A 70 3.50 -1.05 -1.06
C VAL A 70 2.22 -1.89 -1.07
N LEU A 71 1.37 -1.72 -2.07
CA LEU A 71 0.11 -2.46 -2.21
C LEU A 71 0.23 -3.75 -3.02
N ILE A 72 1.08 -3.73 -4.05
CA ILE A 72 1.23 -4.80 -5.03
C ILE A 72 2.73 -4.92 -5.36
N SER A 73 3.30 -6.12 -5.22
CA SER A 73 4.67 -6.39 -5.64
C SER A 73 4.75 -6.54 -7.16
N PHE A 74 5.61 -5.76 -7.81
CA PHE A 74 5.90 -5.88 -9.24
C PHE A 74 7.35 -5.48 -9.52
N ASP A 75 7.98 -6.18 -10.48
CA ASP A 75 9.33 -5.84 -10.95
C ASP A 75 9.28 -4.83 -12.11
N ILE A 76 8.22 -4.90 -12.91
CA ILE A 76 8.02 -4.08 -14.12
C ILE A 76 6.57 -3.62 -14.18
N LEU A 77 6.35 -2.32 -14.43
CA LEU A 77 5.04 -1.77 -14.75
C LEU A 77 5.08 -1.05 -16.11
N ASN A 78 4.19 -1.42 -17.02
CA ASN A 78 4.03 -0.74 -18.31
C ASN A 78 2.70 0.01 -18.33
N LEU A 79 2.74 1.30 -18.65
CA LEU A 79 1.56 2.13 -18.96
C LEU A 79 1.54 2.47 -20.45
N TYR A 80 0.35 2.41 -21.02
CA TYR A 80 0.08 2.75 -22.42
C TYR A 80 -1.03 3.81 -22.46
N ILE A 81 -0.81 4.88 -23.20
CA ILE A 81 -1.83 5.87 -23.54
C ILE A 81 -2.24 5.63 -24.99
N ILE A 82 -3.50 5.29 -25.20
CA ILE A 82 -4.07 5.04 -26.52
C ILE A 82 -5.08 6.13 -26.82
N GLU A 83 -4.92 6.80 -27.97
CA GLU A 83 -5.85 7.80 -28.48
C GLU A 83 -6.21 7.44 -29.92
N GLN A 84 -7.50 7.37 -30.24
CA GLN A 84 -7.99 7.02 -31.59
C GLN A 84 -7.33 5.75 -32.16
N ASP A 85 -7.27 4.69 -31.35
CA ASP A 85 -6.65 3.39 -31.70
C ASP A 85 -5.15 3.45 -32.04
N LYS A 86 -4.47 4.56 -31.72
CA LYS A 86 -3.03 4.70 -31.86
C LYS A 86 -2.38 4.81 -30.49
N LEU A 87 -1.27 4.10 -30.32
CA LEU A 87 -0.43 4.27 -29.14
C LEU A 87 0.24 5.64 -29.21
N VAL A 88 -0.14 6.53 -28.29
CA VAL A 88 0.40 7.90 -28.19
C VAL A 88 1.58 7.95 -27.24
N ASN A 89 1.57 7.14 -26.19
CA ASN A 89 2.66 7.12 -25.23
C ASN A 89 2.79 5.75 -24.57
N GLN A 90 4.03 5.34 -24.33
CA GLN A 90 4.34 4.18 -23.50
C GLN A 90 5.31 4.61 -22.41
N SER A 91 5.06 4.18 -21.18
CA SER A 91 5.95 4.39 -20.04
C SER A 91 6.22 3.07 -19.35
N THR A 92 7.49 2.66 -19.31
CA THR A 92 7.96 1.48 -18.60
C THR A 92 8.67 1.88 -17.32
N PHE A 93 8.23 1.34 -16.20
CA PHE A 93 8.84 1.51 -14.89
C PHE A 93 9.51 0.21 -14.49
N LEU A 94 10.81 0.29 -14.26
CA LEU A 94 11.63 -0.78 -13.72
C LEU A 94 11.85 -0.50 -12.25
N VAL A 95 11.48 -1.44 -11.40
CA VAL A 95 11.73 -1.37 -9.97
C VAL A 95 13.06 -2.06 -9.71
N GLU A 96 14.17 -1.33 -9.80
CA GLU A 96 15.45 -1.87 -9.37
C GLU A 96 15.42 -2.07 -7.86
N ASN A 97 15.49 -3.34 -7.45
CA ASN A 97 15.53 -3.76 -6.05
C ASN A 97 16.94 -3.51 -5.47
N ASN A 98 17.43 -2.27 -5.59
CA ASN A 98 18.69 -1.85 -4.99
C ASN A 98 18.36 -1.10 -3.70
N ASN A 99 18.69 -1.74 -2.58
CA ASN A 99 18.65 -1.13 -1.25
C ASN A 99 19.28 0.27 -1.29
N HIS A 100 18.51 1.24 -0.76
CA HIS A 100 18.82 2.68 -0.64
C HIS A 100 18.55 3.58 -1.86
N LYS A 101 17.41 4.29 -1.74
CA LYS A 101 17.14 5.67 -2.20
C LYS A 101 17.32 5.91 -3.72
N HIS A 102 16.18 6.17 -4.36
CA HIS A 102 16.00 6.55 -5.77
C HIS A 102 16.10 5.39 -6.77
N GLY A 103 15.01 4.62 -6.89
CA GLY A 103 14.74 3.88 -8.11
C GLY A 103 14.70 4.85 -9.28
N LYS A 104 15.69 4.76 -10.17
CA LYS A 104 15.71 5.52 -11.42
C LYS A 104 14.60 4.97 -12.32
N ALA A 105 13.52 5.74 -12.47
CA ALA A 105 12.55 5.49 -13.52
C ALA A 105 13.22 5.76 -14.88
N LEU A 106 13.62 4.71 -15.59
CA LEU A 106 14.02 4.82 -16.99
C LEU A 106 12.75 4.96 -17.84
N ILE A 107 12.22 6.18 -17.90
CA ILE A 107 11.07 6.49 -18.76
C ILE A 107 11.59 6.62 -20.19
N LYS A 108 11.44 5.55 -20.97
CA LYS A 108 11.65 5.59 -22.42
C LYS A 108 10.35 6.07 -23.07
N TYR A 109 10.33 7.33 -23.48
CA TYR A 109 9.32 7.85 -24.39
C TYR A 109 9.71 7.41 -25.80
N ASN A 110 8.89 6.60 -26.47
CA ASN A 110 8.96 6.52 -27.92
C ASN A 110 8.22 7.74 -28.47
N GLN A 111 8.93 8.59 -29.21
CA GLN A 111 8.35 9.66 -30.03
C GLN A 111 7.57 9.07 -31.20
#